data_AF-A0A662ITA6-F1
#
_entry.id   AF-A0A662ITA6-F1
#
_cell.length_a   1.000
_cell.length_b   1.000
_cell.length_c   1.000
_cell.angle_alpha   90.00
_cell.angle_beta   90.00
_cell.angle_gamma   90.00
#
_symmetry.space_group_name_H-M   'P 1'
#
loop_
_entity.id
_entity.type
_entity.pdbx_description
1 polymer ?
#
loop_
_entity_poly.entity_id
_entity_poly.type
_entity_poly.pdbx_seq_one_letter_code
_entity_poly.pdbx_strand_id
1 'polypeptide(L)'
;GYHRVASLVVDLASRLCGGRLVCVLEGGYSVKHSPRCAVNTIAALAGQPPPFKEASTRTASMVAGYVERLLNRLRRVLSPYWPSLA
;
A
#
# COMPACT_ATOMS: atom_id res chain seq x y z
N GLY A 1 7.17 0.09 -3.97
CA GLY A 1 6.20 -0.28 -2.94
C GLY A 1 5.32 0.89 -2.61
N TYR A 2 5.85 1.85 -1.86
CA TYR A 2 5.09 2.97 -1.31
C TYR A 2 4.42 3.85 -2.37
N HIS A 3 5.15 4.20 -3.43
CA HIS A 3 4.58 4.95 -4.57
C HIS A 3 3.37 4.23 -5.18
N ARG A 4 3.50 2.93 -5.51
CA ARG A 4 2.42 2.14 -6.10
C ARG A 4 1.17 2.05 -5.21
N VAL A 5 1.36 1.83 -3.90
CA VAL A 5 0.23 1.81 -2.95
C VAL A 5 -0.43 3.17 -2.89
N ALA A 6 0.34 4.26 -2.80
CA ALA A 6 -0.19 5.62 -2.80
C ALA A 6 -0.94 5.95 -4.10
N SER A 7 -0.42 5.57 -5.27
CA SER A 7 -1.11 5.75 -6.56
C SER A 7 -2.47 5.05 -6.59
N LEU A 8 -2.58 3.84 -6.03
CA LEU A 8 -3.87 3.13 -5.94
C LEU A 8 -4.87 3.90 -5.07
N VAL A 9 -4.43 4.47 -3.95
CA VAL A 9 -5.30 5.25 -3.07
C VAL A 9 -5.70 6.59 -3.71
N VAL A 10 -4.79 7.24 -4.46
CA VAL A 10 -5.10 8.45 -5.24
C VAL A 10 -6.15 8.18 -6.32
N ASP A 11 -6.04 7.06 -7.05
CA ASP A 11 -7.04 6.64 -8.04
C ASP A 11 -8.41 6.42 -7.38
N LEU A 12 -8.44 5.67 -6.27
CA LEU A 12 -9.67 5.44 -5.51
C LEU A 12 -10.28 6.76 -5.01
N ALA A 13 -9.47 7.68 -4.48
CA ALA A 13 -9.95 8.97 -4.01
C ALA A 13 -10.55 9.80 -5.16
N SER A 14 -9.90 9.80 -6.32
CA SER A 14 -10.39 10.49 -7.52
C SER A 14 -11.77 9.95 -7.93
N ARG A 15 -11.96 8.64 -7.90
CA ARG A 15 -13.19 7.96 -8.32
C ARG A 15 -14.32 8.01 -7.30
N LEU A 16 -14.01 7.96 -6.01
CA LEU A 16 -15.00 7.72 -4.95
C LEU A 16 -15.29 8.95 -4.08
N CYS A 17 -14.37 9.92 -4.00
CA CYS A 17 -14.53 11.09 -3.16
C CYS A 17 -14.03 12.39 -3.81
N GLY A 18 -14.03 12.47 -5.14
CA GLY A 18 -13.67 13.69 -5.88
C GLY A 18 -12.24 14.16 -5.59
N GLY A 19 -11.32 13.23 -5.37
CA GLY A 19 -9.90 13.51 -5.12
C GLY A 19 -9.56 13.93 -3.69
N ARG A 20 -10.52 13.93 -2.75
CA ARG A 20 -10.27 14.33 -1.36
C ARG A 20 -9.50 13.24 -0.61
N LEU A 21 -8.19 13.44 -0.48
CA LEU A 21 -7.28 12.55 0.24
C LEU A 21 -6.30 13.37 1.10
N VAL A 22 -6.15 12.98 2.36
CA VAL A 22 -5.13 13.51 3.27
C VAL A 22 -4.33 12.33 3.82
N CYS A 23 -3.01 12.39 3.70
CA CYS A 23 -2.11 11.40 4.28
C CYS A 23 -1.49 11.94 5.58
N VAL A 24 -1.64 11.21 6.68
CA VAL A 24 -1.06 11.54 7.99
C VAL A 24 0.11 10.59 8.25
N LEU A 25 1.27 11.14 8.63
CA LEU A 25 2.45 10.33 8.94
C LEU A 25 2.28 9.68 10.32
N GLU A 26 2.39 8.36 10.34
CA GLU A 26 2.33 7.55 11.56
C GLU A 26 3.75 7.13 11.99
N GLY A 27 4.01 5.83 12.09
CA GLY A 27 5.33 5.29 12.38
C GLY A 27 6.33 5.39 11.20
N GLY A 28 7.59 5.13 11.51
CA GLY A 28 8.67 5.18 10.53
C GLY A 28 10.02 5.31 11.21
N TYR A 29 10.59 4.19 11.64
CA TYR A 29 11.76 4.20 12.54
C TYR A 29 13.10 4.14 11.81
N SER A 30 13.09 3.91 10.49
CA SER A 30 14.33 3.85 9.72
C SER A 30 14.72 5.24 9.24
N VAL A 31 15.66 5.89 9.93
CA VAL A 31 16.19 7.21 9.54
C VAL A 31 16.71 7.22 8.09
N LYS A 32 17.23 6.08 7.62
CA LYS A 32 17.73 5.92 6.24
C LYS A 32 16.63 5.72 5.19
N HIS A 33 15.56 4.99 5.51
CA HIS A 33 14.58 4.54 4.50
C HIS A 33 13.24 5.25 4.59
N SER A 34 12.77 5.60 5.80
CA SER A 34 11.48 6.28 5.99
C SER A 34 11.35 7.57 5.20
N PRO A 35 12.37 8.46 5.11
CA PRO A 35 12.28 9.64 4.24
C PRO A 35 12.10 9.30 2.76
N ARG A 36 12.77 8.25 2.26
CA ARG A 36 12.65 7.82 0.85
C ARG A 36 11.27 7.27 0.54
N CYS A 37 10.71 6.49 1.46
CA CYS A 37 9.33 5.99 1.35
C CYS A 37 8.33 7.15 1.34
N ALA A 38 8.50 8.13 2.22
CA ALA A 38 7.66 9.33 2.27
C ALA A 38 7.73 10.15 0.97
N VAL A 39 8.93 10.38 0.42
CA VAL A 39 9.10 11.08 -0.86
C VAL A 39 8.44 10.31 -2.00
N ASN A 40 8.56 8.98 -2.05
CA ASN A 40 7.87 8.15 -3.04
C ASN A 40 6.34 8.24 -2.91
N THR A 41 5.80 8.33 -1.69
CA THR A 41 4.37 8.59 -1.45
C THR A 41 3.96 9.96 -1.97
N ILE A 42 4.71 11.02 -1.64
CA ILE A 42 4.45 12.39 -2.12
C ILE A 42 4.51 12.47 -3.65
N ALA A 43 5.48 11.80 -4.27
CA ALA A 43 5.57 11.73 -5.73
C ALA A 43 4.29 11.12 -6.35
N ALA A 44 3.73 10.08 -5.74
CA ALA A 44 2.46 9.51 -6.20
C ALA A 44 1.27 10.49 -6.04
N LEU A 45 1.20 11.21 -4.92
CA LEU A 45 0.19 12.25 -4.70
C LEU A 45 0.29 13.39 -5.74
N ALA A 46 1.51 13.72 -6.16
CA ALA A 46 1.80 14.73 -7.17
C ALA A 46 1.70 14.23 -8.63
N GLY A 47 1.32 12.97 -8.85
CA GLY A 47 1.28 12.37 -10.19
C GLY A 47 2.65 12.22 -10.86
N GLN A 48 3.73 12.18 -10.08
CA GLN A 48 5.11 12.08 -10.54
C GLN A 48 5.65 10.65 -10.42
N PRO A 49 6.65 10.26 -11.23
CA PRO A 49 7.33 8.97 -11.07
C PRO A 49 8.09 8.89 -9.73
N PRO A 50 8.31 7.68 -9.18
CA PRO A 50 9.03 7.52 -7.91
C PRO A 50 10.52 7.88 -8.08
N PRO A 51 11.05 8.87 -7.33
CA PRO A 51 12.45 9.25 -7.43
C PRO A 51 13.40 8.22 -6.81
N PHE A 52 12.94 7.43 -5.84
CA PHE A 52 13.74 6.38 -5.22
C PHE A 52 13.31 5.00 -5.71
N LYS A 53 14.20 4.31 -6.42
CA LYS A 53 14.01 2.90 -6.77
C LYS A 53 14.19 2.04 -5.53
N GLU A 54 13.18 1.22 -5.25
CA GLU A 54 13.26 0.20 -4.22
C GLU A 54 14.00 -1.03 -4.79
N ALA A 55 14.82 -1.68 -3.97
CA ALA A 55 15.45 -2.93 -4.35
C ALA A 55 14.37 -4.01 -4.55
N SER A 56 14.56 -4.89 -5.54
CA SER A 56 13.70 -6.06 -5.67
C SER A 56 13.85 -6.94 -4.44
N THR A 57 12.75 -7.22 -3.75
CA THR A 57 12.72 -8.20 -2.66
C THR A 57 12.24 -9.55 -3.22
N ARG A 58 12.79 -10.63 -2.68
CA ARG A 58 12.30 -11.98 -2.95
C ARG A 58 11.69 -12.54 -1.67
N THR A 59 10.43 -12.93 -1.74
CA THR A 59 9.75 -13.62 -0.65
C THR A 59 10.00 -15.12 -0.80
N ALA A 60 10.47 -15.78 0.26
CA ALA A 60 10.62 -17.23 0.27
C ALA A 60 9.26 -17.91 -0.01
N SER A 61 9.26 -18.98 -0.80
CA SER A 61 8.02 -19.69 -1.21
C SER A 61 7.16 -20.13 -0.02
N MET A 62 7.80 -20.57 1.07
CA MET A 62 7.11 -20.92 2.32
C MET A 62 6.34 -19.73 2.91
N VAL A 63 6.95 -18.53 2.92
CA VAL A 63 6.32 -17.31 3.44
C VAL A 63 5.17 -16.88 2.51
N ALA A 64 5.36 -16.97 1.20
CA ALA A 64 4.29 -16.66 0.23
C ALA A 64 3.06 -17.56 0.44
N GLY A 65 3.27 -18.88 0.53
CA GLY A 65 2.17 -19.83 0.76
C GLY A 65 1.50 -19.64 2.12
N TYR A 66 2.24 -19.24 3.16
CA TYR A 66 1.66 -18.85 4.44
C TYR A 66 0.76 -17.61 4.31
N VAL A 67 1.24 -16.55 3.65
CA VAL A 67 0.48 -15.31 3.44
C VAL A 67 -0.80 -15.58 2.66
N GLU A 68 -0.76 -16.40 1.61
CA GLU A 68 -1.95 -16.78 0.84
C GLU A 68 -3.02 -17.47 1.71
N ARG A 69 -2.61 -18.44 2.53
CA ARG A 69 -3.54 -19.11 3.47
C ARG A 69 -4.11 -18.12 4.49
N LEU A 70 -3.29 -17.18 4.98
CA LEU A 70 -3.74 -16.14 5.90
C LEU A 70 -4.76 -15.22 5.23
N LEU A 71 -4.51 -14.77 4.00
CA LEU A 71 -5.45 -13.94 3.24
C LEU A 71 -6.80 -14.64 3.03
N ASN A 72 -6.80 -15.93 2.70
CA ASN A 72 -8.03 -16.72 2.57
C ASN A 72 -8.78 -16.87 3.91
N ARG A 73 -8.05 -16.96 5.03
CA ARG A 73 -8.67 -16.93 6.36
C ARG A 73 -9.26 -15.56 6.67
N LEU A 74 -8.54 -14.48 6.38
CA LEU A 74 -9.02 -13.11 6.61
C LEU A 74 -10.29 -12.81 5.80
N ARG A 75 -10.34 -13.21 4.52
CA ARG A 75 -11.56 -13.08 3.69
C ARG A 75 -12.77 -13.74 4.33
N ARG A 76 -12.63 -14.99 4.81
CA ARG A 76 -13.73 -15.71 5.50
C ARG A 76 -14.18 -15.04 6.78
N VAL A 77 -13.26 -14.49 7.57
CA VAL A 77 -13.58 -13.82 8.84
C VAL A 77 -14.23 -12.46 8.59
N LEU A 78 -13.81 -11.75 7.53
CA LEU A 78 -14.27 -10.41 7.21
C LEU A 78 -15.50 -10.37 6.29
N SER A 79 -15.82 -11.45 5.57
CA SER A 79 -16.94 -11.49 4.62
C SER A 79 -18.31 -11.17 5.23
N PRO A 80 -18.63 -11.47 6.51
CA PRO A 80 -19.89 -11.04 7.10
C PRO A 80 -20.04 -9.51 7.20
N TYR A 81 -18.92 -8.77 7.20
CA TYR A 81 -18.89 -7.31 7.34
C TYR A 81 -18.63 -6.58 6.00
N TRP A 82 -18.12 -7.30 4.99
CA TRP A 82 -17.71 -6.74 3.71
C TRP A 82 -18.23 -7.60 2.56
N PRO A 83 -19.38 -7.25 1.94
CA PRO A 83 -19.99 -8.04 0.87
C PRO A 83 -19.08 -8.31 -0.33
N SER A 84 -18.13 -7.41 -0.62
CA SER A 84 -17.16 -7.57 -1.69
C SER A 84 -16.08 -8.64 -1.43
N LEU A 85 -16.07 -9.25 -0.25
CA LEU A 85 -15.14 -10.33 0.15
C LEU A 85 -15.82 -11.71 0.22
N ALA A 86 -17.12 -11.79 -0.10
CA ALA A 86 -17.88 -13.04 -0.16
C ALA A 86 -17.56 -13.87 -1.40
#